data_AF-A0A2H0FL32-F1
#
_entry.id   AF-A0A2H0FL32-F1
#
_cell.length_a   1.000
_cell.length_b   1.000
_cell.length_c   1.000
_cell.angle_alpha   90.00
_cell.angle_beta   90.00
_cell.angle_gamma   90.00
#
_symmetry.space_group_name_H-M   'P 1'
#
loop_
_entity.id
_entity.type
_entity.pdbx_description
1 polymer ?
#
loop_
_entity_poly.entity_id
_entity_poly.type
_entity_poly.pdbx_seq_one_letter_code
_entity_poly.pdbx_strand_id
1 'polypeptide(L)' 'MTLIDSLIEEGWLKTPRIIEAFKKIKRVDFLPEDMKDLAELNEALPIGYGQTISQPLVV' A
#
# COMPACT_ATOMS: atom_id res chain seq x y z
N MET A 1 3.83 -6.20 13.01
CA MET A 1 3.40 -4.80 12.85
C MET A 1 3.03 -4.61 11.39
N THR A 2 1.84 -4.09 11.08
CA THR A 2 1.40 -3.95 9.67
C THR A 2 2.03 -2.71 9.03
N LEU A 3 2.02 -2.64 7.69
CA LEU A 3 2.47 -1.44 6.98
C LEU A 3 1.65 -0.21 7.39
N ILE A 4 0.33 -0.37 7.55
CA ILE A 4 -0.53 0.74 7.96
C ILE A 4 -0.12 1.26 9.35
N ASP A 5 0.17 0.35 10.29
CA ASP A 5 0.62 0.72 11.63
C ASP A 5 1.95 1.47 11.59
N SER A 6 2.92 1.03 10.78
CA SER A 6 4.21 1.71 10.64
C SER A 6 4.06 3.11 10.06
N LEU A 7 3.23 3.28 9.03
CA LEU A 7 2.97 4.59 8.44
C LEU A 7 2.26 5.55 9.41
N ILE A 8 1.44 5.04 10.33
CA ILE A 8 0.81 5.84 11.39
C ILE A 8 1.86 6.25 12.43
N GLU A 9 2.64 5.29 12.94
CA GLU A 9 3.66 5.53 13.97
C GLU A 9 4.76 6.48 13.49
N GLU A 10 5.21 6.35 12.25
CA GLU A 10 6.17 7.25 11.61
C GLU A 10 5.58 8.65 11.33
N GLY A 11 4.26 8.80 11.46
CA GLY A 11 3.59 10.06 11.18
C GLY A 11 3.58 10.40 9.70
N TRP A 12 3.42 9.43 8.80
CA TRP A 12 3.09 9.69 7.41
C TRP A 12 1.58 9.69 7.20
N LEU A 13 0.90 8.70 7.78
CA LEU A 13 -0.54 8.51 7.66
C LEU A 13 -1.27 9.04 8.90
N LYS A 14 -1.67 10.33 8.87
CA LYS A 14 -2.22 11.04 10.05
C LYS A 14 -3.73 11.28 9.99
N THR A 15 -4.29 11.38 8.79
CA THR A 15 -5.68 11.82 8.60
C THR A 15 -6.64 10.66 8.83
N PRO A 16 -7.59 10.73 9.78
CA PRO A 16 -8.47 9.60 10.11
C PRO A 16 -9.21 9.03 8.90
N ARG A 17 -9.76 9.89 8.05
CA ARG A 17 -10.46 9.46 6.83
C ARG A 17 -9.55 8.69 5.85
N ILE A 18 -8.26 9.03 5.77
CA ILE A 18 -7.29 8.35 4.90
C ILE A 18 -6.86 7.03 5.53
N ILE A 19 -6.64 7.00 6.86
CA ILE A 19 -6.38 5.76 7.62
C ILE A 19 -7.49 4.73 7.38
N GLU A 20 -8.75 5.16 7.51
CA GLU A 20 -9.89 4.27 7.28
C GLU A 20 -10.00 3.81 5.81
N ALA A 21 -9.58 4.64 4.85
CA ALA A 21 -9.50 4.23 3.45
C ALA A 21 -8.43 3.14 3.22
N PHE A 22 -7.23 3.30 3.79
CA PHE A 22 -6.16 2.29 3.74
C PHE A 22 -6.58 0.97 4.40
N LYS A 23 -7.30 1.03 5.52
CA LYS A 23 -7.81 -0.18 6.18
C LYS A 23 -8.88 -0.88 5.36
N LYS A 24 -9.76 -0.12 4.69
CA LYS A 24 -10.90 -0.65 3.94
C LYS A 24 -10.52 -1.20 2.57
N ILE A 25 -9.62 -0.52 1.84
CA ILE A 25 -9.22 -0.88 0.48
C ILE A 25 -7.88 -1.59 0.54
N LYS A 26 -7.85 -2.87 0.14
CA LYS A 26 -6.64 -3.69 0.22
C LYS A 26 -5.86 -3.61 -1.08
N ARG A 27 -4.58 -3.26 -0.98
CA ARG A 27 -3.67 -3.17 -2.14
C ARG A 27 -3.53 -4.51 -2.88
N VAL A 28 -3.62 -5.63 -2.16
CA VAL A 28 -3.55 -6.99 -2.70
C VAL A 28 -4.57 -7.26 -3.82
N ASP A 29 -5.72 -6.58 -3.79
CA ASP A 29 -6.79 -6.74 -4.79
C ASP A 29 -6.41 -6.15 -6.16
N PHE A 30 -5.33 -5.35 -6.21
CA PHE A 30 -4.85 -4.65 -7.40
C PHE A 30 -3.51 -5.19 -7.92
N LEU A 31 -3.03 -6.31 -7.36
CA LEU A 31 -1.76 -6.93 -7.75
C LEU A 31 -1.97 -8.20 -8.58
N PRO A 32 -1.04 -8.50 -9.50
CA PRO A 32 -0.92 -9.83 -10.10
C PRO A 32 -0.80 -10.94 -9.04
N GLU A 33 -1.28 -12.15 -9.35
CA GLU A 33 -1.36 -13.27 -8.40
C GLU A 33 0.00 -13.62 -7.77
N ASP A 34 1.06 -13.59 -8.57
CA ASP A 34 2.44 -13.87 -8.18
C ASP A 34 3.08 -12.77 -7.31
N MET A 35 2.40 -11.64 -7.13
CA MET A 35 2.88 -10.50 -6.35
C MET A 35 2.02 -10.19 -5.12
N LYS A 36 0.95 -10.93 -4.87
CA LYS A 36 0.03 -10.67 -3.75
C LYS A 36 0.71 -10.69 -2.39
N ASP A 37 1.69 -11.56 -2.20
CA ASP A 37 2.46 -11.67 -0.94
C ASP A 37 3.32 -10.42 -0.66
N LEU A 38 3.52 -9.58 -1.68
CA LEU A 38 4.30 -8.33 -1.59
C LEU A 38 3.41 -7.11 -1.30
N ALA A 39 2.10 -7.29 -1.11
CA ALA A 39 1.14 -6.18 -0.99
C ALA A 39 1.41 -5.22 0.18
N GLU A 40 2.10 -5.66 1.24
CA GLU A 40 2.42 -4.81 2.40
C GLU A 40 3.80 -4.16 2.31
N LEU A 41 4.52 -4.33 1.19
CA LEU A 41 5.78 -3.61 0.95
C LEU A 41 5.51 -2.14 0.63
N ASN A 42 6.29 -1.24 1.24
CA ASN A 42 6.26 0.17 0.91
C ASN A 42 7.05 0.49 -0.38
N GLU A 43 6.78 -0.22 -1.47
CA GLU A 43 7.52 -0.15 -2.73
C GLU A 43 6.59 -0.13 -3.94
N ALA A 44 7.06 0.44 -5.04
CA ALA A 44 6.33 0.38 -6.31
C ALA A 44 6.44 -1.04 -6.88
N LEU A 45 5.31 -1.63 -7.26
CA LEU A 45 5.26 -3.01 -7.77
C LEU A 45 4.74 -3.02 -9.21
N PRO A 46 5.30 -3.83 -10.11
CA PRO A 46 4.81 -3.92 -11.48
C PRO A 46 3.42 -4.56 -11.54
N ILE A 47 2.56 -4.04 -12.41
CA ILE A 47 1.19 -4.55 -12.63
C ILE A 47 0.94 -4.98 -14.08
N GLY A 48 2.03 -5.16 -14.84
CA GLY A 48 2.01 -5.49 -16.26
C GLY A 48 2.05 -4.27 -17.19
N TYR A 49 2.19 -4.51 -18.48
CA TYR A 49 2.22 -3.48 -19.54
C TYR A 49 3.25 -2.34 -19.31
N GLY A 50 4.36 -2.66 -18.65
CA GLY A 50 5.39 -1.66 -18.30
C GLY A 50 4.93 -0.64 -17.26
N GLN A 51 3.83 -0.89 -16.53
CA GLN A 51 3.28 -0.01 -15.50
C GLN A 51 3.54 -0.56 -14.10
N THR A 52 3.51 0.33 -13.11
CA THR A 52 3.60 0.00 -11.69
C THR A 52 2.43 0.59 -10.92
N ILE A 53 2.01 -0.09 -9.84
CA ILE A 53 1.24 0.55 -8.77
C ILE A 53 2.24 1.26 -7.85
N SER A 54 2.01 2.55 -7.60
CA SER A 54 2.92 3.39 -6.81
C SER A 54 3.12 2.81 -5.40
N GLN A 55 4.27 3.05 -4.76
CA GLN A 55 4.46 2.69 -3.36
C GLN A 55 3.33 3.29 -2.47
N PRO A 56 2.90 2.62 -1.40
CA PRO A 56 1.88 3.11 -0.46
C PRO A 56 2.13 4.53 0.06
N LEU A 57 3.39 4.87 0.37
CA LEU A 57 3.81 6.21 0.77
C LEU A 57 4.33 6.99 -0.45
N VAL A 58 3.47 7.72 -1.15
CA VAL A 58 3.91 8.76 -2.10
C VAL A 58 3.69 10.13 -1.47
N VAL A 59 4.73 10.97 -1.48
CA VAL A 59 4.70 12.36 -1.01
C VAL A 59 4.46 13.30 -2.19
#